data_AF-A0A0M9ESM4-F1
#
_entry.id   AF-A0A0M9ESM4-F1
#
_cell.length_a   1.000
_cell.length_b   1.000
_cell.length_c   1.000
_cell.angle_alpha   90.00
_cell.angle_beta   90.00
_cell.angle_gamma   90.00
#
_symmetry.space_group_name_H-M   'P 1'
#
loop_
_entity.id
_entity.type
_entity.pdbx_description
1 polymer ?
#
loop_
_entity_poly.entity_id
_entity_poly.type
_entity_poly.pdbx_seq_one_letter_code
_entity_poly.pdbx_strand_id
1 'polypeptide(L)'
;MATSSTLRPTMLALGLTLGVPAMLYFSILGALVVAPSLQAHAIYLHKITLTWSKDLNTPEQFGFAHHQVTPFYIPTVDGIKLHSWHVLPLATYEAHQQQLIAQGPEAGLVENFEDALNFHLLKENPNSRLVLYFHGTSGTMASGWRPDSYRSLYSADPINTHVLTFDYRGYGESTGSPSENGIITDAVTVANWAIHTAGLLRTPTFKYLG
;
A
#
# COMPACT_ATOMS: atom_id res chain seq x y z
N MET A 1 -68.13 -7.34 13.91
CA MET A 1 -67.13 -6.42 14.49
C MET A 1 -66.04 -7.24 15.17
N ALA A 2 -64.95 -7.58 14.46
CA ALA A 2 -63.83 -8.36 15.01
C ALA A 2 -62.49 -8.05 14.30
N THR A 3 -62.34 -6.84 13.75
CA THR A 3 -61.17 -6.44 12.93
C THR A 3 -60.22 -5.48 13.64
N SER A 4 -60.56 -4.98 14.84
CA SER A 4 -59.76 -3.95 15.54
C SER A 4 -58.71 -4.52 16.51
N SER A 5 -58.84 -5.76 16.97
CA SER A 5 -57.95 -6.32 18.02
C SER A 5 -56.58 -6.73 17.50
N THR A 6 -56.48 -7.13 16.24
CA THR A 6 -55.23 -7.56 15.60
C THR A 6 -54.47 -6.42 14.92
N LEU A 7 -55.14 -5.31 14.58
CA LEU A 7 -54.53 -4.22 13.82
C LEU A 7 -53.36 -3.54 14.57
N ARG A 8 -53.55 -3.25 15.85
CA ARG A 8 -52.54 -2.57 16.69
C ARG A 8 -51.25 -3.38 16.90
N PRO A 9 -51.30 -4.68 17.28
CA PRO A 9 -50.09 -5.48 17.39
C PRO A 9 -49.42 -5.73 16.03
N THR A 10 -50.19 -5.88 14.94
CA THR A 10 -49.63 -6.01 13.58
C THR A 10 -48.93 -4.73 13.12
N MET A 11 -49.50 -3.55 13.36
CA MET A 11 -48.86 -2.26 13.05
C MET A 11 -47.60 -2.00 13.88
N LEU A 12 -47.61 -2.38 15.17
CA LEU A 12 -46.41 -2.32 16.01
C LEU A 12 -45.32 -3.27 15.52
N ALA A 13 -45.70 -4.50 15.15
CA ALA A 13 -44.77 -5.48 14.59
C ALA A 13 -44.17 -4.96 13.27
N LEU A 14 -44.98 -4.43 12.35
CA LEU A 14 -44.52 -3.81 11.09
C LEU A 14 -43.61 -2.60 11.32
N GLY A 15 -43.96 -1.71 12.26
CA GLY A 15 -43.15 -0.56 12.62
C GLY A 15 -41.79 -0.95 13.19
N LEU A 16 -41.74 -2.01 14.02
CA LEU A 16 -40.50 -2.53 14.58
C LEU A 16 -39.66 -3.29 13.55
N THR A 17 -40.27 -4.08 12.66
CA THR A 17 -39.55 -4.92 11.69
C THR A 17 -39.12 -4.18 10.44
N LEU A 18 -39.85 -3.15 10.00
CA LEU A 18 -39.52 -2.38 8.80
C LEU A 18 -39.13 -0.94 9.12
N GLY A 19 -39.84 -0.29 10.03
CA GLY A 19 -39.62 1.11 10.37
C GLY A 19 -38.28 1.36 11.08
N VAL A 20 -37.96 0.56 12.10
CA VAL A 20 -36.69 0.71 12.84
C VAL A 20 -35.47 0.45 11.94
N PRO A 21 -35.41 -0.64 11.13
CA PRO A 21 -34.30 -0.83 10.20
C PRO A 21 -34.20 0.27 9.14
N ALA A 22 -35.33 0.75 8.60
CA ALA A 22 -35.32 1.85 7.63
C ALA A 22 -34.78 3.15 8.25
N MET A 23 -35.23 3.51 9.46
CA MET A 23 -34.72 4.69 10.18
C MET A 23 -33.22 4.57 10.47
N LEU A 24 -32.75 3.40 10.92
CA LEU A 24 -31.33 3.14 11.14
C LEU A 24 -30.54 3.28 9.84
N TYR A 25 -31.01 2.68 8.75
CA TYR A 25 -30.37 2.74 7.45
C TYR A 25 -30.22 4.19 6.94
N PHE A 26 -31.31 4.96 6.92
CA PHE A 26 -31.26 6.36 6.47
C PHE A 26 -30.43 7.25 7.41
N SER A 27 -30.43 6.97 8.71
CA SER A 27 -29.58 7.69 9.67
C SER A 27 -28.10 7.43 9.43
N ILE A 28 -27.72 6.18 9.14
CA ILE A 28 -26.34 5.81 8.79
C ILE A 28 -25.93 6.47 7.47
N LEU A 29 -26.79 6.42 6.44
CA LEU A 29 -26.52 7.12 5.18
C LEU A 29 -26.36 8.63 5.38
N GLY A 30 -27.26 9.25 6.16
CA GLY A 30 -27.16 10.67 6.51
C GLY A 30 -25.85 11.00 7.22
N ALA A 31 -25.44 10.19 8.19
CA ALA A 31 -24.17 10.35 8.89
C ALA A 31 -22.96 10.25 7.94
N LEU A 32 -22.98 9.30 7.00
CA LEU A 32 -21.92 9.16 5.98
C LEU A 32 -21.89 10.33 5.00
N VAL A 33 -23.03 10.93 4.67
CA VAL A 33 -23.09 12.12 3.80
C VAL A 33 -22.59 13.38 4.53
N VAL A 34 -22.92 13.53 5.81
CA VAL A 34 -22.62 14.74 6.59
C VAL A 34 -21.21 14.73 7.19
N ALA A 35 -20.60 13.56 7.40
CA ALA A 35 -19.27 13.42 7.98
C ALA A 35 -18.27 12.80 6.99
N PRO A 36 -17.55 13.62 6.19
CA PRO A 36 -16.56 13.14 5.22
C PRO A 36 -15.46 12.26 5.83
N SER A 37 -15.04 12.54 7.07
CA SER A 37 -14.05 11.71 7.78
C SER A 37 -14.58 10.31 8.11
N LEU A 38 -15.85 10.20 8.52
CA LEU A 38 -16.51 8.92 8.76
C LEU A 38 -16.71 8.14 7.46
N GLN A 39 -17.09 8.85 6.40
CA GLN A 39 -17.21 8.28 5.05
C GLN A 39 -15.86 7.74 4.56
N ALA A 40 -14.79 8.52 4.65
CA ALA A 40 -13.46 8.11 4.26
C ALA A 40 -13.02 6.87 5.07
N HIS A 41 -13.25 6.87 6.38
CA HIS A 41 -12.95 5.70 7.21
C HIS A 41 -13.74 4.46 6.77
N ALA A 42 -15.04 4.60 6.50
CA ALA A 42 -15.90 3.49 6.09
C ALA A 42 -15.56 2.93 4.70
N ILE A 43 -15.16 3.79 3.76
CA ILE A 43 -14.82 3.39 2.38
C ILE A 43 -13.42 2.81 2.30
N TYR A 44 -12.43 3.46 2.92
CA TYR A 44 -11.02 3.11 2.76
C TYR A 44 -10.53 2.12 3.82
N LEU A 45 -11.18 2.07 4.98
CA LEU A 45 -10.74 1.27 6.13
C LEU A 45 -9.26 1.49 6.49
N HIS A 46 -8.75 2.70 6.21
CA HIS A 46 -7.32 3.03 6.17
C HIS A 46 -6.60 3.02 7.53
N LYS A 47 -7.36 2.96 8.63
CA LYS A 47 -6.80 2.81 9.98
C LYS A 47 -6.74 1.36 10.45
N ILE A 48 -7.26 0.42 9.68
CA ILE A 48 -7.19 -1.01 9.98
C ILE A 48 -5.92 -1.57 9.34
N THR A 49 -4.83 -1.67 10.11
CA THR A 49 -3.50 -2.00 9.56
C THR A 49 -3.25 -3.50 9.37
N LEU A 50 -3.86 -4.39 10.17
CA LEU A 50 -3.69 -5.85 10.06
C LEU A 50 -2.22 -6.32 10.00
N THR A 51 -1.31 -5.64 10.70
CA THR A 51 0.11 -6.01 10.79
C THR A 51 0.45 -6.79 12.07
N TRP A 52 -0.51 -7.00 12.98
CA TRP A 52 -0.31 -7.62 14.29
C TRP A 52 0.77 -6.94 15.13
N SER A 53 0.74 -5.60 15.18
CA SER A 53 1.69 -4.75 15.92
C SER A 53 3.15 -4.88 15.45
N LYS A 54 3.39 -5.44 14.27
CA LYS A 54 4.69 -5.45 13.62
C LYS A 54 5.02 -4.07 13.05
N ASP A 55 6.29 -3.70 13.13
CA ASP A 55 6.81 -2.42 12.66
C ASP A 55 7.11 -2.47 11.16
N LEU A 56 6.46 -1.60 10.38
CA LEU A 56 6.65 -1.48 8.94
C LEU A 56 8.05 -1.00 8.55
N ASN A 57 8.86 -0.53 9.49
CA ASN A 57 10.26 -0.22 9.27
C ASN A 57 11.19 -1.39 9.61
N THR A 58 10.66 -2.55 10.01
CA THR A 58 11.45 -3.78 10.24
C THR A 58 10.94 -4.92 9.35
N PRO A 59 11.26 -4.92 8.04
CA PRO A 59 10.75 -5.91 7.08
C PRO A 59 11.02 -7.38 7.43
N GLU A 60 12.02 -7.66 8.26
CA GLU A 60 12.36 -8.99 8.77
C GLU A 60 11.18 -9.62 9.54
N GLN A 61 10.37 -8.79 10.20
CA GLN A 61 9.15 -9.25 10.89
C GLN A 61 8.09 -9.80 9.91
N PHE A 62 8.25 -9.52 8.62
CA PHE A 62 7.36 -9.95 7.53
C PHE A 62 8.00 -11.03 6.63
N GLY A 63 9.13 -11.60 7.06
CA GLY A 63 9.76 -12.75 6.41
C GLY A 63 10.72 -12.38 5.28
N PHE A 64 11.27 -11.17 5.29
CA PHE A 64 12.38 -10.78 4.42
C PHE A 64 13.73 -10.95 5.12
N ALA A 65 14.80 -11.10 4.34
CA ALA A 65 16.16 -11.07 4.89
C ALA A 65 16.55 -9.64 5.29
N HIS A 66 17.52 -9.53 6.21
CA HIS A 66 18.02 -8.24 6.70
C HIS A 66 18.55 -7.39 5.56
N HIS A 67 18.13 -6.13 5.42
CA HIS A 67 18.43 -5.24 4.28
C HIS A 67 17.96 -5.72 2.89
N GLN A 68 17.18 -6.80 2.78
CA GLN A 68 16.56 -7.17 1.50
C GLN A 68 15.52 -6.15 1.06
N VAL A 69 14.81 -5.59 2.03
CA VAL A 69 13.80 -4.56 1.83
C VAL A 69 14.28 -3.27 2.47
N THR A 70 14.14 -2.16 1.74
CA THR A 70 14.50 -0.84 2.22
C THR A 70 13.24 0.01 2.36
N PRO A 71 12.81 0.35 3.58
CA PRO A 71 11.75 1.31 3.83
C PRO A 71 12.23 2.75 3.62
N PHE A 72 11.45 3.59 2.95
CA PHE A 72 11.75 5.02 2.71
C PHE A 72 10.48 5.83 2.45
N TYR A 73 10.60 7.14 2.27
CA TYR A 73 9.47 8.00 1.91
C TYR A 73 9.59 8.55 0.49
N ILE A 74 8.49 8.49 -0.27
CA ILE A 74 8.33 9.23 -1.53
C ILE A 74 7.44 10.44 -1.26
N PRO A 75 7.92 11.68 -1.44
CA PRO A 75 7.10 12.87 -1.29
C PRO A 75 6.20 13.07 -2.51
N THR A 76 4.94 13.41 -2.26
CA THR A 76 3.97 13.83 -3.26
C THR A 76 4.05 15.34 -3.50
N VAL A 77 3.49 15.77 -4.63
CA VAL A 77 3.42 17.20 -5.01
C VAL A 77 2.65 18.07 -4.01
N ASP A 78 1.73 17.47 -3.25
CA ASP A 78 0.93 18.14 -2.23
C ASP A 78 1.48 17.94 -0.80
N GLY A 79 2.71 17.46 -0.66
CA GLY A 79 3.43 17.41 0.62
C GLY A 79 3.12 16.19 1.49
N ILE A 80 2.33 15.24 0.99
CA ILE A 80 2.15 13.93 1.63
C ILE A 80 3.41 13.08 1.46
N LYS A 81 3.80 12.37 2.52
CA LYS A 81 4.91 11.40 2.49
C LYS A 81 4.34 10.00 2.41
N LEU A 82 4.67 9.28 1.34
CA LEU A 82 4.24 7.91 1.11
C LEU A 82 5.31 6.95 1.61
N HIS A 83 5.01 6.21 2.68
CA HIS A 83 5.87 5.15 3.16
C HIS A 83 5.95 4.07 2.08
N SER A 84 7.16 3.72 1.69
CA SER A 84 7.44 2.89 0.53
C SER A 84 8.49 1.85 0.86
N TRP A 85 8.37 0.67 0.27
CA TRP A 85 9.34 -0.41 0.36
C TRP A 85 9.87 -0.73 -1.02
N HIS A 86 11.20 -0.73 -1.15
CA HIS A 86 11.87 -1.38 -2.27
C HIS A 86 12.38 -2.75 -1.84
N VAL A 87 12.00 -3.80 -2.57
CA VAL A 87 12.37 -5.19 -2.33
C VAL A 87 13.39 -5.63 -3.37
N LEU A 88 14.56 -6.07 -2.91
CA LEU A 88 15.57 -6.68 -3.76
C LEU A 88 15.17 -8.10 -4.22
N PRO A 89 15.47 -8.46 -5.48
CA PRO A 89 15.46 -9.84 -5.93
C PRO A 89 16.40 -10.69 -5.09
N LEU A 90 15.99 -11.91 -4.73
CA LEU A 90 16.72 -12.74 -3.76
C LEU A 90 18.15 -13.10 -4.22
N ALA A 91 18.37 -13.46 -5.48
CA ALA A 91 19.71 -13.81 -5.95
C ALA A 91 20.64 -12.58 -6.00
N THR A 92 20.10 -11.40 -6.31
CA THR A 92 20.85 -10.13 -6.26
C THR A 92 21.19 -9.75 -4.83
N TYR A 93 20.27 -9.96 -3.88
CA TYR A 93 20.54 -9.82 -2.46
C TYR A 93 21.67 -10.77 -2.02
N GLU A 94 21.58 -12.06 -2.33
CA GLU A 94 22.59 -13.06 -1.95
C GLU A 94 23.98 -12.71 -2.49
N ALA A 95 24.07 -12.28 -3.74
CA ALA A 95 25.34 -11.88 -4.36
C ALA A 95 26.02 -10.68 -3.68
N HIS A 96 25.24 -9.79 -3.03
CA HIS A 96 25.72 -8.57 -2.38
C HIS A 96 25.53 -8.58 -0.86
N GLN A 97 25.19 -9.73 -0.27
CA GLN A 97 24.74 -9.86 1.11
C GLN A 97 25.74 -9.25 2.11
N GLN A 98 27.04 -9.48 1.91
CA GLN A 98 28.07 -8.93 2.80
C GLN A 98 28.08 -7.40 2.81
N GLN A 99 27.92 -6.77 1.65
CA GLN A 99 27.88 -5.30 1.53
C GLN A 99 26.58 -4.74 2.11
N LEU A 100 25.46 -5.43 1.88
CA LEU A 100 24.15 -5.04 2.40
C LEU A 100 24.11 -5.08 3.92
N ILE A 101 24.63 -6.14 4.54
CA ILE A 101 24.74 -6.26 6.01
C ILE A 101 25.71 -5.23 6.60
N ALA A 102 26.75 -4.85 5.86
CA ALA A 102 27.71 -3.84 6.30
C ALA A 102 27.12 -2.41 6.38
N GLN A 103 25.92 -2.17 5.83
CA GLN A 103 25.20 -0.88 5.97
C GLN A 103 24.78 -0.60 7.43
N GLY A 104 24.88 -1.59 8.33
CA GLY A 104 24.69 -1.43 9.76
C GLY A 104 23.49 -2.21 10.30
N PRO A 105 23.29 -2.20 11.63
CA PRO A 105 22.20 -2.95 12.27
C PRO A 105 20.82 -2.32 12.04
N GLU A 106 20.78 -1.05 11.64
CA GLU A 106 19.57 -0.30 11.34
C GLU A 106 19.11 -0.62 9.91
N ALA A 107 18.45 -1.75 9.68
CA ALA A 107 17.73 -2.05 8.42
C ALA A 107 16.40 -1.27 8.31
N GLY A 108 16.35 -0.12 8.97
CA GLY A 108 15.18 0.70 9.18
C GLY A 108 14.86 1.64 8.03
N LEU A 109 13.97 2.58 8.32
CA LEU A 109 13.62 3.69 7.44
C LEU A 109 14.88 4.49 7.05
N VAL A 110 15.17 4.55 5.76
CA VAL A 110 16.24 5.40 5.23
C VAL A 110 15.69 6.78 4.84
N GLU A 111 16.46 7.83 5.13
CA GLU A 111 16.09 9.20 4.74
C GLU A 111 16.18 9.41 3.23
N ASN A 112 17.31 9.03 2.63
CA ASN A 112 17.58 9.16 1.20
C ASN A 112 17.81 7.77 0.59
N PHE A 113 16.77 7.22 -0.05
CA PHE A 113 16.89 5.90 -0.68
C PHE A 113 17.89 5.89 -1.85
N GLU A 114 18.07 7.02 -2.53
CA GLU A 114 18.97 7.13 -3.68
C GLU A 114 20.45 6.90 -3.33
N ASP A 115 20.83 7.09 -2.06
CA ASP A 115 22.19 6.85 -1.57
C ASP A 115 22.41 5.38 -1.14
N ALA A 116 21.34 4.59 -1.01
CA ALA A 116 21.39 3.22 -0.53
C ALA A 116 21.91 2.26 -1.61
N LEU A 117 22.64 1.22 -1.19
CA LEU A 117 23.14 0.19 -2.10
C LEU A 117 22.00 -0.47 -2.89
N ASN A 118 20.85 -0.69 -2.26
CA ASN A 118 19.67 -1.27 -2.89
C ASN A 118 19.18 -0.46 -4.10
N PHE A 119 19.29 0.86 -4.08
CA PHE A 119 18.94 1.73 -5.20
C PHE A 119 20.00 1.68 -6.31
N HIS A 120 21.28 1.65 -5.96
CA HIS A 120 22.36 1.47 -6.93
C HIS A 120 22.23 0.13 -7.67
N LEU A 121 21.97 -0.96 -6.95
CA LEU A 121 21.73 -2.28 -7.54
C LEU A 121 20.54 -2.28 -8.53
N LEU A 122 19.49 -1.52 -8.22
CA LEU A 122 18.36 -1.32 -9.12
C LEU A 122 18.78 -0.55 -10.39
N LYS A 123 19.51 0.56 -10.24
CA LYS A 123 19.79 1.53 -11.31
C LYS A 123 20.95 1.14 -12.22
N GLU A 124 21.98 0.51 -11.67
CA GLU A 124 23.23 0.20 -12.37
C GLU A 124 23.11 -1.06 -13.24
N ASN A 125 22.22 -1.99 -12.87
CA ASN A 125 21.94 -3.17 -13.69
C ASN A 125 20.99 -2.80 -14.86
N PRO A 126 21.46 -2.85 -16.12
CA PRO A 126 20.66 -2.45 -17.28
C PRO A 126 19.49 -3.39 -17.58
N ASN A 127 19.50 -4.60 -17.01
CA ASN A 127 18.44 -5.59 -17.17
C ASN A 127 17.39 -5.50 -16.05
N SER A 128 17.61 -4.65 -15.04
CA SER A 128 16.68 -4.49 -13.93
C SER A 128 15.28 -4.08 -14.40
N ARG A 129 14.30 -4.68 -13.76
CA ARG A 129 12.87 -4.42 -13.93
C ARG A 129 12.32 -4.06 -12.56
N LEU A 130 11.43 -3.08 -12.52
CA LEU A 130 10.74 -2.71 -11.29
C LEU A 130 9.24 -2.96 -11.45
N VAL A 131 8.70 -3.85 -10.64
CA VAL A 131 7.27 -4.07 -10.52
C VAL A 131 6.71 -3.09 -9.51
N LEU A 132 5.76 -2.27 -9.94
CA LEU A 132 5.01 -1.40 -9.04
C LEU A 132 3.80 -2.17 -8.50
N TYR A 133 3.76 -2.35 -7.18
CA TYR A 133 2.68 -3.03 -6.49
C TYR A 133 1.81 -2.02 -5.75
N PHE A 134 0.54 -1.95 -6.15
CA PHE A 134 -0.47 -1.06 -5.58
C PHE A 134 -1.43 -1.91 -4.75
N HIS A 135 -1.45 -1.74 -3.44
CA HIS A 135 -2.34 -2.53 -2.60
C HIS A 135 -3.81 -2.07 -2.70
N GLY A 136 -4.74 -2.94 -2.32
CA GLY A 136 -6.18 -2.62 -2.28
C GLY A 136 -6.64 -2.00 -0.97
N THR A 137 -7.95 -1.91 -0.76
CA THR A 137 -8.56 -1.37 0.46
C THR A 137 -8.11 -2.10 1.73
N SER A 138 -8.06 -1.35 2.85
CA SER A 138 -7.64 -1.83 4.17
C SER A 138 -6.19 -2.34 4.24
N GLY A 139 -5.71 -2.57 5.46
CA GLY A 139 -4.36 -3.03 5.73
C GLY A 139 -3.30 -1.97 5.44
N THR A 140 -2.09 -2.45 5.17
CA THR A 140 -0.88 -1.72 4.78
C THR A 140 -0.12 -2.56 3.78
N MET A 141 0.96 -2.05 3.19
CA MET A 141 1.79 -2.77 2.25
C MET A 141 2.33 -4.11 2.80
N ALA A 142 2.37 -4.31 4.11
CA ALA A 142 2.87 -5.54 4.72
C ALA A 142 1.78 -6.46 5.28
N SER A 143 0.49 -6.14 5.12
CA SER A 143 -0.61 -6.94 5.69
C SER A 143 -0.83 -8.27 4.96
N GLY A 144 -1.19 -9.29 5.74
CA GLY A 144 -1.64 -10.59 5.22
C GLY A 144 -0.62 -11.21 4.27
N TRP A 145 -1.09 -11.58 3.07
CA TRP A 145 -0.30 -12.25 2.04
C TRP A 145 0.52 -11.30 1.14
N ARG A 146 0.50 -9.99 1.40
CA ARG A 146 1.17 -9.00 0.54
C ARG A 146 2.71 -9.22 0.49
N PRO A 147 3.41 -9.45 1.62
CA PRO A 147 4.80 -9.89 1.60
C PRO A 147 5.06 -11.14 0.74
N ASP A 148 4.15 -12.13 0.78
CA ASP A 148 4.26 -13.34 -0.05
C ASP A 148 4.13 -13.04 -1.55
N SER A 149 3.32 -12.03 -1.88
CA SER A 149 3.14 -11.57 -3.25
C SER A 149 4.43 -10.94 -3.78
N TYR A 150 5.14 -10.16 -2.98
CA TYR A 150 6.43 -9.57 -3.39
C TYR A 150 7.47 -10.64 -3.68
N ARG A 151 7.51 -11.68 -2.83
CA ARG A 151 8.38 -12.84 -3.04
C ARG A 151 8.05 -13.57 -4.33
N SER A 152 6.77 -13.84 -4.56
CA SER A 152 6.30 -14.47 -5.79
C SER A 152 6.66 -13.65 -7.04
N LEU A 153 6.56 -12.31 -6.97
CA LEU A 153 6.86 -11.41 -8.07
C LEU A 153 8.35 -11.39 -8.41
N TYR A 154 9.23 -11.19 -7.43
CA TYR A 154 10.67 -11.20 -7.72
C TYR A 154 11.17 -12.60 -8.10
N SER A 155 10.51 -13.68 -7.64
CA SER A 155 10.93 -15.05 -7.98
C SER A 155 10.79 -15.41 -9.46
N ALA A 156 10.00 -14.65 -10.23
CA ALA A 156 9.90 -14.84 -11.68
C ALA A 156 11.23 -14.55 -12.41
N ASP A 157 12.04 -13.63 -11.88
CA ASP A 157 13.44 -13.42 -12.26
C ASP A 157 14.18 -12.94 -11.01
N PRO A 158 14.80 -13.88 -10.26
CA PRO A 158 15.37 -13.60 -8.94
C PRO A 158 16.65 -12.77 -9.01
N ILE A 159 17.11 -12.38 -10.21
CA ILE A 159 18.27 -11.53 -10.43
C ILE A 159 17.81 -10.10 -10.76
N ASN A 160 16.85 -9.95 -11.68
CA ASN A 160 16.56 -8.61 -12.24
C ASN A 160 15.21 -8.01 -11.84
N THR A 161 14.29 -8.75 -11.22
CA THR A 161 12.94 -8.23 -10.92
C THR A 161 12.81 -7.71 -9.50
N HIS A 162 12.91 -6.40 -9.36
CA HIS A 162 12.68 -5.68 -8.10
C HIS A 162 11.19 -5.40 -7.92
N VAL A 163 10.77 -5.15 -6.67
CA VAL A 163 9.41 -4.73 -6.36
C VAL A 163 9.44 -3.40 -5.61
N LEU A 164 8.65 -2.43 -6.04
CA LEU A 164 8.33 -1.22 -5.28
C LEU A 164 6.87 -1.31 -4.84
N THR A 165 6.64 -1.20 -3.54
CA THR A 165 5.29 -1.07 -2.97
C THR A 165 5.26 0.14 -2.04
N PHE A 166 4.08 0.63 -1.71
CA PHE A 166 3.89 1.77 -0.82
C PHE A 166 2.53 1.72 -0.17
N ASP A 167 2.36 2.48 0.91
CA ASP A 167 1.07 2.76 1.52
C ASP A 167 0.51 4.06 0.96
N TYR A 168 -0.75 4.05 0.53
CA TYR A 168 -1.45 5.28 0.14
C TYR A 168 -1.54 6.26 1.31
N ARG A 169 -1.78 7.54 1.01
CA ARG A 169 -1.96 8.57 2.04
C ARG A 169 -2.94 8.15 3.12
N GLY A 170 -2.52 8.26 4.38
CA GLY A 170 -3.29 7.89 5.56
C GLY A 170 -3.36 6.39 5.87
N TYR A 171 -2.74 5.51 5.06
CA TYR A 171 -2.52 4.09 5.38
C TYR A 171 -1.14 3.89 6.01
N GLY A 172 -1.00 2.87 6.86
CA GLY A 172 0.27 2.51 7.49
C GLY A 172 1.00 3.71 8.09
N GLU A 173 2.26 3.89 7.69
CA GLU A 173 3.10 5.03 8.10
C GLU A 173 3.01 6.24 7.15
N SER A 174 2.23 6.17 6.07
CA SER A 174 2.02 7.30 5.16
C SER A 174 1.20 8.41 5.82
N THR A 175 1.58 9.66 5.59
CA THR A 175 0.89 10.81 6.19
C THR A 175 -0.43 11.14 5.49
N GLY A 176 -1.23 12.04 6.08
CA GLY A 176 -2.46 12.54 5.47
C GLY A 176 -3.69 11.67 5.71
N SER A 177 -4.69 11.83 4.83
CA SER A 177 -5.97 11.12 4.88
C SER A 177 -6.42 10.77 3.45
N PRO A 178 -7.02 9.59 3.23
CA PRO A 178 -7.40 9.17 1.89
C PRO A 178 -8.60 9.95 1.35
N SER A 179 -8.55 10.19 0.05
CA SER A 179 -9.63 10.68 -0.81
C SER A 179 -9.39 10.12 -2.21
N GLU A 180 -10.40 10.10 -3.07
CA GLU A 180 -10.28 9.51 -4.42
C GLU A 180 -9.19 10.21 -5.23
N ASN A 181 -9.23 11.54 -5.29
CA ASN A 181 -8.19 12.32 -5.97
C ASN A 181 -6.81 12.14 -5.30
N GLY A 182 -6.78 12.00 -3.98
CA GLY A 182 -5.56 11.80 -3.23
C GLY A 182 -4.86 10.47 -3.55
N ILE A 183 -5.59 9.36 -3.54
CA ILE A 183 -5.01 8.05 -3.87
C ILE A 183 -4.56 7.97 -5.34
N ILE A 184 -5.25 8.67 -6.26
CA ILE A 184 -4.81 8.80 -7.66
C ILE A 184 -3.49 9.57 -7.72
N THR A 185 -3.39 10.67 -6.97
CA THR A 185 -2.17 11.48 -6.88
C THR A 185 -1.00 10.66 -6.35
N ASP A 186 -1.24 9.82 -5.33
CA ASP A 186 -0.23 8.94 -4.77
C ASP A 186 0.27 7.92 -5.81
N ALA A 187 -0.66 7.26 -6.52
CA ALA A 187 -0.31 6.27 -7.52
C ALA A 187 0.50 6.87 -8.68
N VAL A 188 0.12 8.05 -9.15
CA VAL A 188 0.84 8.79 -10.18
C VAL A 188 2.22 9.25 -9.67
N THR A 189 2.31 9.69 -8.41
CA THR A 189 3.59 10.09 -7.78
C THR A 189 4.58 8.92 -7.79
N VAL A 190 4.15 7.74 -7.34
CA VAL A 190 5.01 6.55 -7.29
C VAL A 190 5.43 6.09 -8.69
N ALA A 191 4.50 6.12 -9.65
CA ALA A 191 4.83 5.83 -11.04
C ALA A 191 5.86 6.83 -11.59
N ASN A 192 5.67 8.13 -11.38
CA ASN A 192 6.62 9.15 -11.83
C ASN A 192 7.99 8.99 -11.16
N TRP A 193 8.04 8.68 -9.87
CA TRP A 193 9.29 8.38 -9.17
C TRP A 193 10.02 7.19 -9.82
N ALA A 194 9.32 6.10 -10.13
CA ALA A 194 9.92 4.94 -10.79
C ALA A 194 10.45 5.26 -12.20
N ILE A 195 9.78 6.15 -12.93
CA ILE A 195 10.15 6.56 -14.29
C ILE A 195 11.36 7.49 -14.26
N HIS A 196 11.28 8.55 -13.46
CA HIS A 196 12.21 9.68 -13.54
C HIS A 196 13.38 9.57 -12.57
N THR A 197 13.19 8.95 -11.41
CA THR A 197 14.24 8.79 -10.39
C THR A 197 14.98 7.46 -10.56
N ALA A 198 14.23 6.35 -10.59
CA ALA A 198 14.83 5.02 -10.80
C ALA A 198 15.27 4.78 -12.26
N GLY A 199 14.69 5.50 -13.23
CA GLY A 199 15.17 5.52 -14.63
C GLY A 199 14.81 4.28 -15.47
N LEU A 200 13.72 3.58 -15.12
CA LEU A 200 13.45 2.23 -15.65
C LEU A 200 12.46 2.15 -16.83
N LEU A 201 11.80 3.26 -17.21
CA LEU A 201 11.17 3.33 -18.53
C LEU A 201 12.21 3.75 -19.56
N ARG A 202 13.05 2.81 -19.99
CA ARG A 202 13.83 2.98 -21.21
C ARG A 202 12.86 2.83 -22.39
N THR A 203 12.70 3.91 -23.17
CA THR A 203 12.07 3.83 -24.50
C THR A 203 12.72 2.66 -25.25
N PRO A 204 11.95 1.72 -25.83
CA PRO A 204 12.54 0.59 -26.54
C PRO A 204 13.51 1.12 -27.59
N THR A 205 14.80 0.86 -27.41
CA THR A 205 15.82 1.23 -28.37
C THR A 205 15.74 0.20 -29.49
N PHE A 206 14.88 0.44 -30.47
CA PHE A 206 14.91 -0.32 -31.72
C PHE A 206 16.24 0.00 -32.41
N LYS A 207 17.25 -0.85 -32.17
CA LYS A 207 18.43 -0.90 -33.03
C LYS A 207 17.97 -1.49 -34.36
N TYR A 208 17.73 -0.63 -35.34
CA TYR A 208 17.73 -1.06 -36.73
C TYR A 208 19.15 -1.53 -37.04
N LEU A 209 19.32 -2.84 -37.19
CA LEU A 209 20.51 -3.43 -37.80
C LEU A 209 20.40 -3.13 -39.30
N GLY A 210 21.15 -2.14 -39.76
CA GLY A 210 21.46 -1.93 -41.18
C GLY A 210 22.73 -2.67 -41.58
#